data_AF-A0A9P7AU24-F1
#
_entry.id   AF-A0A9P7AU24-F1
#
_cell.length_a   1.000
_cell.length_b   1.000
_cell.length_c   1.000
_cell.angle_alpha   90.00
_cell.angle_beta   90.00
_cell.angle_gamma   90.00
#
_symmetry.space_group_name_H-M   'P 1'
#
loop_
_entity.id
_entity.type
_entity.pdbx_description
1 polymer ?
#
loop_
_entity_poly.entity_id
_entity_poly.type
_entity_poly.pdbx_seq_one_letter_code
_entity_poly.pdbx_strand_id
1 'polypeptide(L)'
;MPGYSTPTTKARICRDKAAGLHEAEIAEKFGLHRTTVLHIVKQYAQTEDYYDIKAKPGRPCKFTPHDVRVAVRALARTEAHDVADLQKEYFPEINPQTIRTRLKTCGLNAYIRRTKPLLTEAH
;
A
#
# COMPACT_ATOMS: atom_id res chain seq x y z
N MET A 1 18.89 -19.27 11.85
CA MET A 1 17.53 -19.14 11.27
C MET A 1 17.67 -19.14 9.77
N PRO A 2 17.14 -20.13 9.02
CA PRO A 2 17.17 -20.02 7.56
C PRO A 2 16.38 -18.77 7.17
N GLY A 3 17.07 -17.82 6.55
CA GLY A 3 16.45 -16.61 6.01
C GLY A 3 15.41 -16.98 4.95
N TYR A 4 14.58 -16.00 4.58
CA TYR A 4 13.59 -16.16 3.52
C TYR A 4 14.22 -16.80 2.27
N SER A 5 13.54 -17.78 1.66
CA SER A 5 14.02 -18.41 0.43
C SER A 5 14.12 -17.38 -0.69
N THR A 6 15.32 -17.20 -1.23
CA THR A 6 15.56 -16.24 -2.31
C THR A 6 14.85 -16.71 -3.60
N PRO A 7 14.54 -15.80 -4.52
CA PRO A 7 13.98 -16.14 -5.83
C PRO A 7 14.79 -17.23 -6.56
N THR A 8 16.12 -17.13 -6.50
CA THR A 8 17.04 -18.13 -7.07
C THR A 8 16.94 -19.50 -6.39
N THR A 9 16.73 -19.53 -5.08
CA THR A 9 16.54 -20.78 -4.32
C THR A 9 15.21 -21.45 -4.71
N LYS A 10 14.14 -20.65 -4.84
CA LYS A 10 12.83 -21.13 -5.28
C LYS A 10 12.87 -21.71 -6.69
N ALA A 11 13.56 -21.05 -7.62
CA ALA A 11 13.74 -21.56 -8.98
C ALA A 11 14.47 -22.91 -9.02
N ARG A 12 15.53 -23.07 -8.19
CA ARG A 12 16.24 -24.34 -8.07
C ARG A 12 15.38 -25.45 -7.48
N ILE A 13 14.55 -25.14 -6.48
CA ILE A 13 13.59 -26.08 -5.90
C ILE A 13 12.58 -26.56 -6.96
N CYS A 14 12.00 -25.64 -7.74
CA CYS A 14 11.07 -26.02 -8.80
C CYS A 14 11.76 -26.84 -9.91
N ARG A 15 12.99 -26.50 -10.28
CA ARG A 15 13.80 -27.28 -11.23
C ARG A 15 14.06 -28.71 -10.73
N ASP A 16 14.49 -28.87 -9.48
CA ASP A 16 14.76 -30.18 -8.89
C ASP A 16 13.47 -31.01 -8.79
N LYS A 17 12.34 -30.38 -8.49
CA LYS A 17 11.03 -31.05 -8.51
C LYS A 17 10.62 -31.48 -9.92
N ALA A 18 10.86 -30.64 -10.93
CA ALA A 18 10.60 -30.98 -12.33
C ALA A 18 11.51 -32.12 -12.83
N ALA A 19 12.72 -32.23 -12.28
CA ALA A 19 13.63 -33.36 -12.51
C ALA A 19 13.21 -34.65 -11.79
N GLY A 20 12.12 -34.64 -11.02
CA GLY A 20 11.55 -35.82 -10.36
C GLY A 20 12.10 -36.12 -8.97
N LEU A 21 12.92 -35.23 -8.38
CA LEU A 21 13.42 -35.44 -7.01
C LEU A 21 12.28 -35.44 -5.99
N HIS A 22 12.43 -36.25 -4.95
CA HIS A 22 11.47 -36.26 -3.85
C HIS A 22 11.63 -34.98 -3.01
N GLU A 23 10.53 -34.34 -2.63
CA GLU A 23 10.51 -33.15 -1.76
C GLU A 23 11.35 -33.28 -0.48
N ALA A 24 11.50 -34.49 0.08
CA ALA A 24 12.33 -34.73 1.26
C ALA A 24 13.82 -34.51 0.95
N GLU A 25 14.29 -34.99 -0.19
CA GLU A 25 15.67 -34.81 -0.66
C GLU A 25 15.94 -33.34 -1.01
N ILE A 26 14.96 -32.67 -1.63
CA ILE A 26 15.03 -31.23 -1.93
C ILE A 26 15.12 -30.43 -0.62
N ALA A 27 14.30 -30.78 0.37
CA ALA A 27 14.30 -30.13 1.68
C ALA A 27 15.66 -30.26 2.38
N GLU A 28 16.25 -31.45 2.36
CA GLU A 28 17.59 -31.70 2.91
C GLU A 28 18.67 -30.90 2.16
N LYS A 29 18.65 -30.93 0.82
CA LYS A 29 19.60 -30.21 -0.04
C LYS A 29 19.65 -28.70 0.22
N PHE A 30 18.49 -28.08 0.48
CA PHE A 30 18.38 -26.64 0.74
C PHE A 30 18.30 -26.26 2.22
N GLY A 31 18.31 -27.23 3.14
CA GLY A 31 18.14 -26.98 4.58
C GLY A 31 16.80 -26.34 4.94
N LEU A 32 15.74 -26.68 4.21
CA LEU A 32 14.38 -26.14 4.39
C LEU A 32 13.45 -27.20 4.96
N HIS A 33 12.37 -26.77 5.61
CA HIS A 33 11.32 -27.69 6.01
C HIS A 33 10.54 -28.21 4.80
N ARG A 34 10.14 -29.49 4.79
CA ARG A 34 9.41 -30.13 3.68
C ARG A 34 8.16 -29.36 3.26
N THR A 35 7.42 -28.80 4.20
CA THR A 35 6.21 -27.99 3.90
C THR A 35 6.53 -26.72 3.12
N THR A 36 7.70 -26.11 3.36
CA THR A 36 8.16 -24.93 2.62
C THR A 36 8.42 -25.27 1.16
N VAL A 37 9.06 -26.41 0.90
CA VAL A 37 9.28 -26.92 -0.46
C VAL A 37 7.93 -27.13 -1.17
N LEU A 38 6.99 -27.81 -0.52
CA LEU A 38 5.63 -28.03 -1.04
C LEU A 38 4.89 -26.72 -1.33
N HIS A 39 4.95 -25.74 -0.44
CA HIS A 39 4.33 -24.43 -0.64
C HIS A 39 4.93 -23.70 -1.84
N ILE A 40 6.26 -23.73 -2.00
CA ILE A 40 6.95 -23.10 -3.13
C ILE A 40 6.53 -23.79 -4.43
N VAL A 41 6.62 -25.11 -4.52
CA VAL A 41 6.23 -25.87 -5.72
C VAL A 41 4.77 -25.58 -6.09
N LYS A 42 3.85 -25.57 -5.11
CA LYS A 42 2.43 -25.27 -5.34
C LYS A 42 2.22 -23.82 -5.80
N GLN A 43 2.92 -22.86 -5.19
CA GLN A 43 2.82 -21.45 -5.54
C GLN A 43 3.28 -21.17 -6.97
N TYR A 44 4.36 -21.81 -7.41
CA TYR A 44 4.97 -21.61 -8.72
C TYR A 44 4.62 -22.71 -9.73
N ALA A 45 3.55 -23.48 -9.49
CA ALA A 45 3.11 -24.54 -10.41
C ALA A 45 2.59 -23.98 -11.75
N GLN A 46 2.09 -22.74 -11.75
CA GLN A 46 1.46 -22.10 -12.93
C GLN A 46 2.26 -20.91 -13.46
N THR A 47 3.07 -20.27 -12.63
CA THR A 47 3.83 -19.06 -12.96
C THR A 47 5.29 -19.26 -12.58
N GLU A 48 6.20 -19.04 -13.53
CA GLU A 48 7.65 -19.15 -13.32
C GLU A 48 8.30 -17.81 -12.93
N ASP A 49 7.51 -16.78 -12.62
CA ASP A 49 8.04 -15.49 -12.19
C ASP A 49 8.37 -15.49 -10.69
N TYR A 50 9.61 -15.86 -10.36
CA TYR A 50 10.12 -15.91 -8.98
C TYR A 50 10.40 -14.53 -8.36
N TYR A 51 10.47 -13.47 -9.18
CA TYR A 51 10.79 -12.11 -8.75
C TYR A 51 9.53 -11.25 -8.58
N ASP A 52 8.42 -11.60 -9.22
CA ASP A 52 7.12 -10.97 -9.01
C ASP A 52 6.49 -11.35 -7.65
N ILE A 53 7.04 -10.75 -6.59
CA ILE A 53 6.46 -10.85 -5.25
C ILE A 53 5.37 -9.80 -5.14
N LYS A 54 4.10 -10.24 -5.24
CA LYS A 54 2.95 -9.38 -4.98
C LYS A 54 3.10 -8.71 -3.62
N ALA A 55 3.13 -7.37 -3.63
CA ALA A 55 3.13 -6.59 -2.41
C ALA A 55 1.88 -6.93 -1.58
N LYS A 56 2.07 -7.17 -0.28
CA LYS A 56 0.94 -7.41 0.63
C LYS A 56 0.08 -6.14 0.67
N PRO A 57 -1.24 -6.24 0.45
CA PRO A 57 -2.10 -5.08 0.58
C PRO A 57 -2.01 -4.54 2.01
N GLY A 58 -1.90 -3.23 2.13
CA GLY A 58 -1.96 -2.55 3.42
C GLY A 58 -3.36 -2.62 4.04
N ARG A 59 -3.48 -2.20 5.31
CA ARG A 59 -4.77 -2.05 5.97
C ARG A 59 -5.66 -1.06 5.19
N PRO A 60 -6.97 -1.33 5.03
CA PRO A 60 -7.90 -0.36 4.45
C PRO A 60 -7.82 1.00 5.13
N CYS A 61 -7.77 2.06 4.33
CA CYS A 61 -7.76 3.44 4.84
C CYS A 61 -9.15 3.84 5.32
N LYS A 62 -9.24 4.51 6.47
CA LYS A 62 -10.50 5.09 6.97
C LYS A 62 -11.07 6.17 6.05
N PHE A 63 -10.20 6.93 5.38
CA PHE A 63 -10.59 7.94 4.41
C PHE A 63 -10.46 7.34 3.01
N THR A 64 -11.61 6.98 2.42
CA THR A 64 -11.69 6.23 1.17
C THR A 64 -11.52 7.15 -0.04
N PRO A 65 -11.25 6.61 -1.24
CA PRO A 65 -11.21 7.42 -2.47
C PRO A 65 -12.52 8.13 -2.78
N HIS A 66 -13.66 7.58 -2.32
CA HIS A 66 -14.96 8.25 -2.45
C HIS A 66 -15.02 9.49 -1.56
N ASP A 67 -14.65 9.35 -0.29
CA ASP A 67 -14.64 10.45 0.68
C ASP A 67 -13.72 11.59 0.24
N VAL A 68 -12.56 11.24 -0.34
CA VAL A 68 -11.65 12.22 -0.94
C VAL A 68 -12.35 13.04 -2.02
N ARG A 69 -13.11 12.40 -2.92
CA ARG A 69 -13.85 13.12 -3.99
C ARG A 69 -14.92 14.04 -3.43
N VAL A 70 -15.61 13.61 -2.36
CA VAL A 70 -16.60 14.44 -1.66
C VAL A 70 -15.92 15.66 -1.04
N ALA A 71 -14.81 15.47 -0.32
CA ALA A 71 -14.04 16.55 0.28
C ALA A 71 -13.51 17.57 -0.76
N VAL A 72 -12.97 17.09 -1.88
CA VAL A 72 -12.51 17.93 -3.00
C VAL A 72 -13.66 18.76 -3.57
N ARG A 73 -14.85 18.15 -3.73
CA ARG A 73 -16.03 18.83 -4.25
C ARG A 73 -16.52 19.91 -3.29
N ALA A 74 -16.57 19.63 -1.99
CA ALA A 74 -16.96 20.61 -0.97
C ALA A 74 -16.03 21.83 -0.96
N LEU A 75 -14.70 21.61 -1.04
CA LEU A 75 -13.72 22.69 -1.17
C LEU A 75 -13.87 23.49 -2.48
N ALA A 76 -14.13 22.81 -3.59
CA ALA A 76 -14.31 23.46 -4.89
C ALA A 76 -15.57 24.33 -4.94
N ARG A 77 -16.65 23.88 -4.28
CA ARG A 77 -17.91 24.60 -4.15
C ARG A 77 -17.90 25.68 -3.07
N THR A 78 -16.77 25.85 -2.38
CA THR A 78 -16.64 26.76 -1.24
C THR A 78 -17.63 26.48 -0.10
N GLU A 79 -18.14 25.24 -0.01
CA GLU A 79 -18.99 24.77 1.09
C GLU A 79 -18.16 24.59 2.38
N ALA A 80 -16.88 24.22 2.24
CA ALA A 80 -15.90 24.21 3.33
C ALA A 80 -14.71 25.10 2.98
N HIS A 81 -14.19 25.88 3.94
CA HIS A 81 -13.04 26.75 3.73
C HIS A 81 -11.70 26.07 4.03
N ASP A 82 -11.66 25.20 5.04
CA ASP A 82 -10.45 24.50 5.43
C ASP A 82 -10.69 23.01 5.81
N VAL A 83 -9.62 22.34 6.24
CA VAL A 83 -9.69 20.92 6.63
C VAL A 83 -10.43 20.72 7.96
N ALA A 84 -10.44 21.73 8.84
CA ALA A 84 -11.16 21.64 10.11
C ALA A 84 -12.68 21.73 9.88
N ASP A 85 -13.12 22.58 8.95
CA ASP A 85 -14.51 22.69 8.51
C ASP A 85 -14.94 21.39 7.82
N LEU A 86 -14.12 20.86 6.90
CA LEU A 86 -14.37 19.56 6.28
C LEU A 86 -14.53 18.43 7.30
N GLN A 87 -13.70 18.41 8.34
CA GLN A 87 -13.80 17.41 9.40
C GLN A 87 -15.13 17.56 10.15
N LYS A 88 -15.47 18.78 10.60
CA LYS A 88 -16.66 19.01 11.42
C LYS A 88 -17.96 18.70 10.67
N GLU A 89 -18.04 19.10 9.40
CA GLU A 89 -19.27 19.00 8.61
C GLU A 89 -19.47 17.64 7.96
N TYR A 90 -18.40 17.03 7.43
CA TYR A 90 -18.50 15.83 6.59
C TYR A 90 -17.86 14.58 7.21
N PHE A 91 -16.80 14.74 8.02
CA PHE A 91 -15.97 13.61 8.46
C PHE A 91 -15.56 13.70 9.95
N PRO A 92 -16.52 13.74 10.90
CA PRO A 92 -16.23 14.01 12.31
C PRO A 92 -15.33 12.96 12.96
N GLU A 93 -15.43 11.71 12.51
CA GLU A 93 -14.69 10.57 13.04
C GLU A 93 -13.24 10.47 12.52
N ILE A 94 -12.90 11.24 11.49
CA ILE A 94 -11.61 11.17 10.83
C ILE A 94 -10.68 12.24 11.40
N ASN A 95 -9.45 11.86 11.70
CA ASN A 95 -8.45 12.83 12.16
C ASN A 95 -8.15 13.84 11.03
N PRO A 96 -8.14 15.16 11.31
CA PRO A 96 -7.89 16.19 10.30
C PRO A 96 -6.55 16.03 9.59
N GLN A 97 -5.54 15.47 10.28
CA GLN A 97 -4.25 15.18 9.66
C GLN A 97 -4.36 14.09 8.58
N THR A 98 -5.22 13.09 8.77
CA THR A 98 -5.48 12.05 7.76
C THR A 98 -6.10 12.65 6.50
N ILE A 99 -7.05 13.57 6.66
CA ILE A 99 -7.69 14.29 5.55
C ILE A 99 -6.63 15.10 4.80
N ARG A 100 -5.81 15.88 5.52
CA ARG A 100 -4.74 16.71 4.93
C ARG A 100 -3.73 15.87 4.14
N THR A 101 -3.24 14.77 4.70
CA THR A 101 -2.28 13.90 4.00
C THR A 101 -2.87 13.34 2.71
N ARG A 102 -4.15 12.96 2.71
CA ARG A 102 -4.81 12.45 1.50
C ARG A 102 -5.11 13.52 0.46
N LEU A 103 -5.56 14.70 0.88
CA LEU A 103 -5.75 15.81 -0.06
C LEU A 103 -4.42 16.23 -0.71
N LYS A 104 -3.31 16.18 0.05
CA LYS A 104 -1.96 16.42 -0.49
C LYS A 104 -1.58 15.42 -1.57
N THR A 105 -1.92 14.13 -1.42
CA THR A 105 -1.69 13.13 -2.48
C THR A 105 -2.49 13.40 -3.75
N CYS A 106 -3.57 14.18 -3.67
CA CYS A 106 -4.37 14.61 -4.81
C CYS A 106 -3.93 15.95 -5.40
N GLY A 107 -2.78 16.49 -4.97
CA GLY A 107 -2.26 17.77 -5.45
C GLY A 107 -2.92 19.00 -4.83
N LEU A 108 -3.87 18.83 -3.89
CA LEU A 108 -4.45 19.93 -3.14
C LEU A 108 -3.56 20.21 -1.93
N ASN A 109 -2.80 21.28 -2.03
CA ASN A 109 -2.20 21.86 -0.85
C ASN A 109 -3.30 22.54 -0.05
N ALA A 110 -3.66 21.94 1.08
CA ALA A 110 -4.62 22.48 2.03
C ALA A 110 -4.05 23.71 2.78
N TYR A 111 -3.65 24.74 2.03
CA TYR A 111 -3.30 26.05 2.59
C TYR A 111 -4.58 26.78 2.97
N ILE A 112 -4.54 27.44 4.13
CA ILE A 112 -5.64 28.28 4.61
C ILE A 112 -5.82 29.42 3.61
N ARG A 113 -7.00 29.49 2.98
CA ARG A 113 -7.37 30.64 2.14
C ARG A 113 -7.61 31.84 3.06
N ARG A 114 -6.85 32.92 2.85
CA ARG A 114 -7.09 34.19 3.56
C ARG A 114 -8.04 35.04 2.74
N THR A 115 -9.11 35.53 3.37
CA THR A 115 -10.11 36.40 2.74
C THR A 115 -9.54 37.76 2.32
N LYS A 116 -8.55 38.25 3.06
CA LYS A 116 -7.92 39.55 2.81
C LYS A 116 -6.46 39.36 2.42
N PRO A 117 -5.93 40.13 1.45
CA PRO A 117 -4.50 40.17 1.20
C PRO A 117 -3.77 40.71 2.44
N LEU A 118 -2.53 40.28 2.62
CA LEU A 118 -1.65 40.89 3.62
C LEU A 118 -1.27 42.29 3.11
N LEU A 119 -1.77 43.33 3.77
CA LEU A 119 -1.32 44.71 3.53
C LEU A 119 -0.02 44.92 4.32
N THR A 120 1.05 45.31 3.62
CA THR A 120 2.31 45.76 4.21
C THR A 120 2.37 47.29 4.20
N GLU A 121 3.24 47.91 5.00
CA GLU A 121 3.33 49.38 5.15
C GLU A 121 3.60 50.17 3.84
N ALA A 122 3.91 49.48 2.74
CA ALA A 122 4.11 50.07 1.42
C ALA A 122 2.81 50.38 0.65
N HIS A 123 1.64 50.23 1.28
CA HIS A 123 0.31 50.51 0.71
C HIS A 123 -0.49 51.48 1.56
#